data_AF-A0A0M8MJ37-F1
#
_entry.id   AF-A0A0M8MJ37-F1
#
_cell.length_a   1.000
_cell.length_b   1.000
_cell.length_c   1.000
_cell.angle_alpha   90.00
_cell.angle_beta   90.00
_cell.angle_gamma   90.00
#
_symmetry.space_group_name_H-M   'P 1'
#
loop_
_entity.id
_entity.type
_entity.pdbx_description
1 polymer ?
#
loop_
_entity_poly.entity_id
_entity_poly.type
_entity_poly.pdbx_seq_one_letter_code
_entity_poly.pdbx_strand_id
1 'polypeptide(L)'
;MSTEHRASFQITDIDDDGVPPELEEAESREIAKQESDTPVRHLRIDWPSASIKGRYAIGASVPDMRPPLYDMPSHKDMAENASSAVFLTKSSPINATVHVLHGQGQSATQALKTMPPPEPVNHLQLLKTVRNNTVLIEGRSSRNSVCLHVPAYVGRRPLHIKAHTQTGNVTVILPHSFNGVIQWHVETGTFHMSPNAASHCQRLDSHQSKRHGTAKFVVDPDLPAWMTAHGRRGDICELYANTGRLYVCMSGEKKPSGAQGCVIC
;
A
#
# COMPACT_ATOMS: atom_id res chain seq x y z
N MET A 1 -34.94 -62.77 34.80
CA MET A 1 -33.87 -61.88 35.29
C MET A 1 -32.75 -61.92 34.27
N SER A 2 -32.75 -60.97 33.35
CA SER A 2 -31.77 -60.86 32.26
C SER A 2 -31.21 -59.45 32.26
N THR A 3 -29.89 -59.41 32.16
CA THR A 3 -28.96 -58.30 32.32
C THR A 3 -29.09 -57.26 31.22
N GLU A 4 -29.13 -55.98 31.62
CA GLU A 4 -29.06 -54.81 30.74
C GLU A 4 -27.63 -54.63 30.21
N HIS A 5 -27.45 -54.74 28.89
CA HIS A 5 -26.25 -54.27 28.21
C HIS A 5 -26.49 -52.87 27.64
N ARG A 6 -25.83 -51.89 28.27
CA ARG A 6 -25.71 -50.51 27.83
C ARG A 6 -24.81 -50.46 26.60
N ALA A 7 -25.40 -50.40 25.41
CA ALA A 7 -24.68 -50.15 24.17
C ALA A 7 -24.29 -48.66 24.09
N SER A 8 -23.00 -48.42 24.11
CA SER A 8 -22.32 -47.15 23.81
C SER A 8 -22.50 -46.79 22.33
N PHE A 9 -23.05 -45.62 22.02
CA PHE A 9 -23.00 -45.05 20.68
C PHE A 9 -21.60 -44.46 20.45
N GLN A 10 -20.83 -45.08 19.57
CA GLN A 10 -19.66 -44.45 18.94
C GLN A 10 -20.17 -43.50 17.85
N ILE A 11 -19.86 -42.22 17.96
CA ILE A 11 -19.97 -41.26 16.86
C ILE A 11 -18.64 -41.34 16.11
N THR A 12 -18.65 -42.03 14.98
CA THR A 12 -17.58 -42.01 13.98
C THR A 12 -17.75 -40.81 13.06
N ASP A 13 -16.62 -40.18 12.77
CA ASP A 13 -16.28 -39.41 11.57
C ASP A 13 -17.20 -38.22 11.22
N ILE A 14 -16.76 -37.03 11.65
CA ILE A 14 -17.13 -35.77 11.00
C ILE A 14 -16.31 -35.72 9.73
N ASP A 15 -16.97 -36.01 8.61
CA ASP A 15 -16.43 -35.79 7.26
C ASP A 15 -15.97 -34.33 7.12
N ASP A 16 -14.73 -34.19 6.64
CA ASP A 16 -14.11 -32.96 6.20
C ASP A 16 -14.88 -32.43 4.98
N ASP A 17 -15.74 -31.43 5.21
CA ASP A 17 -16.54 -30.72 4.20
C ASP A 17 -15.63 -29.83 3.33
N GLY A 18 -14.69 -30.48 2.63
CA GLY A 18 -13.77 -29.86 1.69
C GLY A 18 -14.51 -29.36 0.46
N VAL A 19 -14.27 -28.09 0.10
CA VAL A 19 -14.83 -27.49 -1.11
C VAL A 19 -14.36 -28.29 -2.34
N PRO A 20 -15.26 -28.68 -3.26
CA PRO A 20 -14.89 -29.41 -4.47
C PRO A 20 -13.83 -28.64 -5.31
N PRO A 21 -12.76 -29.31 -5.78
CA PRO A 21 -11.64 -28.66 -6.48
C PRO A 21 -12.05 -27.92 -7.78
N GLU A 22 -13.18 -28.28 -8.38
CA GLU A 22 -13.73 -27.60 -9.56
C GLU A 22 -14.19 -26.16 -9.28
N LEU A 23 -14.64 -25.87 -8.05
CA LEU A 23 -15.06 -24.52 -7.64
C LEU A 23 -13.85 -23.63 -7.35
N GLU A 24 -12.79 -24.17 -6.76
CA GLU A 24 -11.53 -23.45 -6.54
C GLU A 24 -10.86 -23.07 -7.86
N GLU A 25 -10.89 -23.95 -8.86
CA GLU A 25 -10.38 -23.65 -10.20
C GLU A 25 -11.22 -22.59 -10.93
N ALA A 26 -12.55 -22.62 -10.75
CA ALA A 26 -13.45 -21.62 -11.34
C ALA A 26 -13.24 -20.23 -10.72
N GLU A 27 -13.11 -20.13 -9.40
CA GLU A 27 -12.78 -18.88 -8.72
C GLU A 27 -11.40 -18.36 -9.13
N SER A 28 -10.40 -19.24 -9.22
CA SER A 28 -9.05 -18.87 -9.66
C SER A 28 -9.01 -18.35 -11.10
N ARG A 29 -9.80 -18.95 -12.00
CA ARG A 29 -9.94 -18.50 -13.41
C ARG A 29 -10.71 -17.18 -13.52
N GLU A 30 -11.70 -16.95 -12.67
CA GLU A 30 -12.47 -15.71 -12.66
C GLU A 30 -11.64 -14.54 -12.08
N ILE A 31 -10.81 -14.81 -11.07
CA ILE A 31 -9.79 -13.88 -10.55
C ILE A 31 -8.80 -13.54 -11.67
N ALA A 32 -8.28 -14.53 -12.39
CA ALA A 32 -7.34 -14.32 -13.49
C ALA A 32 -7.95 -13.52 -14.66
N LYS A 33 -9.24 -13.73 -14.99
CA LYS A 33 -9.96 -12.93 -16.00
C LYS A 33 -10.21 -11.49 -15.56
N GLN A 34 -10.45 -11.24 -14.28
CA GLN A 34 -10.57 -9.87 -13.75
C GLN A 34 -9.23 -9.12 -13.71
N GLU A 35 -8.10 -9.84 -13.76
CA GLU A 35 -6.77 -9.26 -13.86
C GLU A 35 -6.33 -8.93 -15.29
N SER A 36 -7.00 -9.45 -16.32
CA SER A 36 -6.36 -9.64 -17.63
C SER A 36 -6.69 -8.67 -18.76
N ASP A 37 -7.39 -7.53 -18.61
CA ASP A 37 -7.75 -6.80 -19.85
C ASP A 37 -7.89 -5.27 -19.80
N THR A 38 -7.14 -4.58 -18.94
CA THR A 38 -6.99 -3.13 -19.11
C THR A 38 -5.52 -2.72 -18.94
N PRO A 39 -4.91 -1.99 -19.91
CA PRO A 39 -3.57 -1.49 -19.75
C PRO A 39 -3.52 -0.60 -18.51
N VAL A 40 -2.84 -1.08 -17.48
CA VAL A 40 -2.71 -0.35 -16.24
C VAL A 40 -1.61 0.67 -16.43
N ARG A 41 -1.90 1.96 -16.23
CA ARG A 41 -0.92 2.99 -16.54
C ARG A 41 0.30 2.91 -15.62
N HIS A 42 1.46 2.83 -16.24
CA HIS A 42 2.74 3.07 -15.62
C HIS A 42 3.23 4.46 -16.06
N LEU A 43 3.72 5.25 -15.12
CA LEU A 43 4.22 6.60 -15.31
C LEU A 43 5.67 6.64 -14.81
N ARG A 44 6.55 7.23 -15.62
CA ARG A 44 7.91 7.58 -15.20
C ARG A 44 8.21 9.03 -15.59
N ILE A 45 8.78 9.78 -14.65
CA ILE A 45 9.31 11.13 -14.88
C ILE A 45 10.72 11.16 -14.31
N ASP A 46 11.71 11.22 -15.19
CA ASP A 46 13.14 11.25 -14.87
C ASP A 46 13.75 12.59 -15.28
N TRP A 47 13.60 13.57 -14.39
CA TRP A 47 14.02 14.94 -14.62
C TRP A 47 15.17 15.29 -13.68
N PRO A 48 16.44 14.97 -14.03
CA PRO A 48 17.57 15.09 -13.10
C PRO A 48 17.76 16.51 -12.56
N SER A 49 17.43 17.52 -13.38
CA SER A 49 17.67 18.93 -13.09
C SER A 49 16.41 19.79 -12.96
N ALA A 50 15.21 19.22 -13.05
CA ALA A 50 13.96 19.96 -12.94
C ALA A 50 13.10 19.48 -11.77
N SER A 51 12.31 20.40 -11.20
CA SER A 51 11.37 20.03 -10.14
C SER A 51 10.20 19.26 -10.72
N ILE A 52 9.76 18.22 -10.03
CA ILE A 52 8.55 17.48 -10.39
C ILE A 52 7.45 17.96 -9.46
N LYS A 53 6.46 18.66 -10.00
CA LYS A 53 5.33 19.19 -9.24
C LYS A 53 4.04 18.94 -10.00
N GLY A 54 3.02 18.41 -9.34
CA GLY A 54 1.70 18.30 -9.94
C GLY A 54 0.87 17.14 -9.40
N ARG A 55 -0.24 16.93 -10.09
CA ARG A 55 -1.18 15.83 -9.85
C ARG A 55 -1.08 14.85 -10.99
N TYR A 56 -0.86 13.59 -10.65
CA TYR A 56 -0.67 12.49 -11.59
C TYR A 56 -1.73 11.43 -11.33
N ALA A 57 -2.14 10.72 -12.37
CA ALA A 57 -3.10 9.64 -12.27
C ALA A 57 -2.53 8.36 -12.86
N ILE A 58 -2.67 7.25 -12.13
CA ILE A 58 -2.27 5.90 -12.55
C ILE A 58 -3.43 4.92 -12.33
N GLY A 59 -3.34 3.73 -12.92
CA GLY A 59 -4.37 2.69 -12.81
C GLY A 59 -5.18 2.46 -14.09
N ALA A 60 -6.07 1.47 -14.05
CA ALA A 60 -6.80 0.94 -15.20
C ALA A 60 -7.86 1.89 -15.77
N SER A 61 -8.42 2.78 -14.93
CA SER A 61 -9.47 3.73 -15.35
C SER A 61 -8.93 5.07 -15.84
N VAL A 62 -7.61 5.25 -15.86
CA VAL A 62 -7.07 6.55 -16.30
C VAL A 62 -7.31 6.68 -17.80
N PRO A 63 -8.08 7.71 -18.25
CA PRO A 63 -8.41 7.88 -19.65
C PRO A 63 -7.16 8.13 -20.46
N ASP A 64 -7.19 7.77 -21.75
CA ASP A 64 -6.10 8.02 -22.68
C ASP A 64 -5.94 9.50 -23.01
N MET A 65 -5.34 10.21 -22.06
CA MET A 65 -4.80 11.54 -22.25
C MET A 65 -3.65 11.43 -23.26
N ARG A 66 -3.94 11.74 -24.53
CA ARG A 66 -2.92 12.03 -25.55
C ARG A 66 -1.95 13.08 -24.96
N PRO A 67 -0.64 12.83 -24.91
CA PRO A 67 0.01 12.89 -23.61
C PRO A 67 0.81 14.19 -23.38
N PRO A 68 0.93 14.67 -22.13
CA PRO A 68 2.16 15.31 -21.68
C PRO A 68 3.35 14.33 -21.86
N LEU A 69 4.49 14.81 -22.36
CA LEU A 69 5.69 13.98 -22.56
C LEU A 69 6.21 13.43 -21.22
N TYR A 70 6.02 12.12 -20.99
CA TYR A 70 6.60 11.35 -19.90
C TYR A 70 7.61 10.35 -20.44
N ASP A 71 8.50 9.87 -19.57
CA ASP A 71 9.49 8.86 -19.92
C ASP A 71 8.84 7.47 -19.97
N MET A 72 9.41 6.58 -20.79
CA MET A 72 8.99 5.19 -20.82
C MET A 72 9.28 4.52 -19.46
N PRO A 73 8.30 3.87 -18.83
CA PRO A 73 8.51 3.08 -17.62
C PRO A 73 9.56 1.98 -17.84
N SER A 74 10.30 1.61 -16.78
CA SER A 74 11.29 0.54 -16.92
C SER A 74 10.61 -0.82 -17.06
N HIS A 75 11.23 -1.75 -17.79
CA HIS A 75 10.72 -3.12 -17.91
C HIS A 75 10.51 -3.80 -16.56
N LYS A 76 11.38 -3.49 -15.59
CA LYS A 76 11.26 -4.00 -14.23
C LYS A 76 9.98 -3.48 -13.55
N ASP A 77 9.73 -2.17 -13.65
CA ASP A 77 8.55 -1.58 -13.02
C ASP A 77 7.25 -2.13 -13.64
N MET A 78 7.26 -2.39 -14.95
CA MET A 78 6.12 -3.00 -15.65
C MET A 78 5.94 -4.49 -15.33
N ALA A 79 7.02 -5.23 -15.10
CA ALA A 79 6.94 -6.66 -14.82
C ALA A 79 6.59 -6.97 -13.36
N GLU A 80 7.07 -6.16 -12.41
CA GLU A 80 6.87 -6.40 -10.98
C GLU A 80 5.55 -5.82 -10.47
N ASN A 81 5.05 -4.74 -11.09
CA ASN A 81 3.94 -3.97 -10.54
C ASN A 81 2.70 -4.06 -11.43
N ALA A 82 1.55 -4.01 -10.78
CA ALA A 82 0.29 -3.79 -11.45
C ALA A 82 0.22 -2.41 -12.11
N SER A 83 0.74 -1.39 -11.43
CA SER A 83 0.74 0.01 -11.87
C SER A 83 1.90 0.70 -11.17
N SER A 84 2.51 1.70 -11.80
CA SER A 84 3.57 2.46 -11.14
C SER A 84 3.54 3.94 -11.46
N ALA A 85 3.88 4.79 -10.48
CA ALA A 85 4.25 6.18 -10.68
C ALA A 85 5.65 6.41 -10.10
N VAL A 86 6.64 6.66 -10.96
CA VAL A 86 8.04 6.79 -10.56
C VAL A 86 8.55 8.19 -10.90
N PHE A 87 8.97 8.94 -9.88
CA PHE A 87 9.49 10.30 -9.99
C PHE A 87 10.94 10.35 -9.56
N LEU A 88 11.84 10.73 -10.46
CA LEU A 88 13.28 10.75 -10.21
C LEU A 88 13.85 12.13 -10.50
N THR A 89 14.63 12.65 -9.55
CA THR A 89 15.41 13.86 -9.71
C THR A 89 16.79 13.70 -9.07
N LYS A 90 17.78 14.49 -9.51
CA LYS A 90 19.10 14.53 -8.87
C LYS A 90 19.17 15.69 -7.89
N SER A 91 18.87 16.91 -8.34
CA SER A 91 19.09 18.13 -7.55
C SER A 91 17.82 18.87 -7.14
N SER A 92 16.65 18.45 -7.63
CA SER A 92 15.43 19.24 -7.57
C SER A 92 14.36 18.58 -6.69
N PRO A 93 13.47 19.36 -6.06
CA PRO A 93 12.42 18.82 -5.21
C PRO A 93 11.35 18.07 -6.00
N ILE A 94 10.73 17.09 -5.33
CA ILE A 94 9.54 16.38 -5.81
C ILE A 94 8.36 16.74 -4.91
N ASN A 95 7.26 17.16 -5.51
CA ASN A 95 5.97 17.36 -4.84
C ASN A 95 4.86 16.80 -5.74
N ALA A 96 4.56 15.52 -5.57
CA ALA A 96 3.63 14.80 -6.42
C ALA A 96 2.42 14.31 -5.62
N THR A 97 1.23 14.65 -6.10
CA THR A 97 -0.01 14.02 -5.68
C THR A 97 -0.38 12.95 -6.70
N VAL A 98 -0.58 11.70 -6.27
CA VAL A 98 -0.90 10.58 -7.14
C VAL A 98 -2.31 10.07 -6.83
N HIS A 99 -3.18 10.13 -7.83
CA HIS A 99 -4.51 9.55 -7.80
C HIS A 99 -4.46 8.17 -8.45
N VAL A 100 -4.88 7.14 -7.72
CA VAL A 100 -4.99 5.79 -8.27
C VAL A 100 -6.44 5.53 -8.68
N LEU A 101 -6.68 5.45 -9.98
CA LEU A 101 -8.00 5.25 -10.58
C LEU A 101 -8.20 3.78 -10.95
N HIS A 102 -9.22 3.16 -10.37
CA HIS A 102 -9.52 1.74 -10.55
C HIS A 102 -10.64 1.56 -11.59
N GLY A 103 -10.51 0.53 -12.43
CA GLY A 103 -11.50 0.10 -13.44
C GLY A 103 -12.90 -0.11 -12.86
N GLN A 104 -13.95 0.05 -13.67
CA GLN A 104 -15.33 -0.33 -13.30
C GLN A 104 -15.47 -1.81 -12.88
N GLY A 105 -14.50 -2.67 -13.22
CA GLY A 105 -14.43 -4.07 -12.78
C GLY A 105 -13.88 -4.31 -11.36
N GLN A 106 -13.44 -3.28 -10.63
CA GLN A 106 -12.98 -3.41 -9.23
C GLN A 106 -13.99 -2.88 -8.20
N SER A 107 -15.25 -2.73 -8.59
CA SER A 107 -16.34 -2.60 -7.63
C SER A 107 -16.40 -3.88 -6.79
N ALA A 108 -15.83 -3.80 -5.58
CA ALA A 108 -15.80 -4.86 -4.58
C ALA A 108 -17.19 -5.21 -3.99
N THR A 109 -18.27 -4.92 -4.72
CA THR A 109 -19.66 -5.23 -4.34
C THR A 109 -20.09 -6.65 -4.74
N GLN A 110 -19.34 -7.36 -5.59
CA GLN A 110 -19.75 -8.71 -6.07
C GLN A 110 -19.11 -9.90 -5.34
N ALA A 111 -18.11 -9.72 -4.47
CA ALA A 111 -17.53 -10.82 -3.69
C ALA A 111 -18.20 -10.98 -2.31
N LEU A 112 -19.53 -11.02 -2.31
CA LEU A 112 -20.35 -11.34 -1.14
C LEU A 112 -20.92 -12.73 -1.35
N LYS A 113 -20.15 -13.76 -0.98
CA LYS A 113 -20.61 -15.06 -0.44
C LYS A 113 -19.39 -15.98 -0.36
N THR A 114 -19.27 -16.66 0.79
CA THR A 114 -18.27 -17.70 1.08
C THR A 114 -16.82 -17.22 1.15
N MET A 115 -16.30 -16.93 2.35
CA MET A 115 -14.91 -17.26 2.67
C MET A 115 -14.61 -17.27 4.19
N PRO A 116 -13.69 -18.14 4.64
CA PRO A 116 -13.40 -18.46 6.05
C PRO A 116 -12.60 -17.37 6.81
N PRO A 117 -12.41 -17.51 8.14
CA PRO A 117 -11.86 -16.46 9.02
C PRO A 117 -10.40 -16.11 8.72
N PRO A 118 -9.93 -14.90 9.07
CA PRO A 118 -8.58 -14.46 8.78
C PRO A 118 -7.54 -15.19 9.65
N GLU A 119 -6.61 -15.90 9.01
CA GLU A 119 -5.42 -16.46 9.67
C GLU A 119 -4.39 -15.37 10.03
N PRO A 120 -3.57 -15.58 11.08
CA PRO A 120 -2.54 -14.64 11.49
C PRO A 120 -1.40 -14.60 10.46
N VAL A 121 -1.39 -13.53 9.65
CA VAL A 121 -0.42 -13.37 8.57
C VAL A 121 0.98 -13.04 9.09
N ASN A 122 1.98 -13.82 8.71
CA ASN A 122 3.39 -13.56 9.05
C ASN A 122 3.92 -12.33 8.27
N HIS A 123 4.00 -11.19 8.96
CA HIS A 123 4.29 -9.87 8.39
C HIS A 123 5.63 -9.76 7.63
N LEU A 124 6.66 -10.55 8.00
CA LEU A 124 7.97 -10.55 7.33
C LEU A 124 7.97 -11.30 5.99
N GLN A 125 7.09 -12.30 5.83
CA GLN A 125 6.90 -12.99 4.56
C GLN A 125 6.09 -12.12 3.59
N LEU A 126 5.14 -11.33 4.09
CA LEU A 126 4.37 -10.40 3.27
C LEU A 126 5.26 -9.40 2.52
N LEU A 127 6.27 -8.84 3.18
CA LEU A 127 7.24 -7.92 2.54
C LEU A 127 8.01 -8.54 1.37
N LYS A 128 8.16 -9.87 1.33
CA LYS A 128 8.81 -10.60 0.22
C LYS A 128 7.81 -11.03 -0.86
N THR A 129 6.61 -11.45 -0.46
CA THR A 129 5.56 -11.97 -1.36
C THR A 129 4.77 -10.86 -2.07
N VAL A 130 4.70 -9.66 -1.48
CA VAL A 130 3.96 -8.50 -2.03
C VAL A 130 4.68 -7.86 -3.22
N ARG A 131 5.86 -8.32 -3.65
CA ARG A 131 6.58 -7.64 -4.75
C ARG A 131 5.96 -7.81 -6.13
N ASN A 132 5.10 -8.80 -6.32
CA ASN A 132 4.44 -9.01 -7.59
C ASN A 132 3.01 -8.46 -7.49
N ASN A 133 2.60 -7.65 -8.47
CA ASN A 133 1.21 -7.18 -8.63
C ASN A 133 0.76 -6.06 -7.66
N THR A 134 1.64 -5.11 -7.33
CA THR A 134 1.30 -3.94 -6.48
C THR A 134 1.11 -2.65 -7.26
N VAL A 135 0.47 -1.67 -6.62
CA VAL A 135 0.46 -0.29 -7.09
C VAL A 135 1.65 0.44 -6.46
N LEU A 136 2.67 0.72 -7.26
CA LEU A 136 3.91 1.37 -6.82
C LEU A 136 3.83 2.89 -6.99
N ILE A 137 4.21 3.63 -5.96
CA ILE A 137 4.40 5.09 -6.03
C ILE A 137 5.77 5.39 -5.44
N GLU A 138 6.71 5.79 -6.30
CA GLU A 138 8.10 6.04 -5.92
C GLU A 138 8.51 7.49 -6.20
N GLY A 139 9.12 8.13 -5.20
CA GLY A 139 9.78 9.43 -5.33
C GLY A 139 11.22 9.34 -4.85
N ARG A 140 12.16 9.68 -5.73
CA ARG A 140 13.59 9.66 -5.42
C ARG A 140 14.26 10.96 -5.80
N SER A 141 14.85 11.64 -4.82
CA SER A 141 15.78 12.75 -5.05
C SER A 141 17.17 12.39 -4.53
N SER A 142 18.23 13.00 -5.05
CA SER A 142 19.55 12.89 -4.40
C SER A 142 19.77 14.05 -3.44
N ARG A 143 19.52 15.30 -3.84
CA ARG A 143 19.91 16.48 -3.06
C ARG A 143 18.76 17.38 -2.63
N ASN A 144 17.53 16.90 -2.71
CA ASN A 144 16.38 17.70 -2.33
C ASN A 144 15.28 16.89 -1.64
N SER A 145 14.23 17.59 -1.23
CA SER A 145 13.10 17.01 -0.52
C SER A 145 12.12 16.29 -1.45
N VAL A 146 11.45 15.28 -0.91
CA VAL A 146 10.43 14.49 -1.60
C VAL A 146 9.12 14.57 -0.79
N CYS A 147 8.06 15.12 -1.39
CA CYS A 147 6.68 15.06 -0.88
C CYS A 147 5.87 14.15 -1.82
N LEU A 148 5.35 13.04 -1.31
CA LEU A 148 4.39 12.20 -2.01
C LEU A 148 3.06 12.24 -1.28
N HIS A 149 1.99 12.48 -2.02
CA HIS A 149 0.62 12.49 -1.50
C HIS A 149 -0.24 11.51 -2.26
N VAL A 150 -0.87 10.58 -1.53
CA VAL A 150 -1.90 9.69 -2.06
C VAL A 150 -3.21 10.03 -1.38
N PRO A 151 -4.10 10.82 -2.00
CA PRO A 151 -5.28 11.35 -1.31
C PRO A 151 -6.27 10.28 -0.88
N ALA A 152 -6.44 9.26 -1.72
CA ALA A 152 -7.33 8.13 -1.50
C ALA A 152 -6.81 6.92 -2.29
N TYR A 153 -7.02 5.73 -1.74
CA TYR A 153 -6.73 4.47 -2.41
C TYR A 153 -7.81 3.44 -2.11
N VAL A 154 -8.39 2.87 -3.16
CA VAL A 154 -9.44 1.87 -3.07
C VAL A 154 -9.11 0.76 -4.05
N GLY A 155 -8.52 -0.33 -3.59
CA GLY A 155 -8.16 -1.44 -4.45
C GLY A 155 -7.84 -2.69 -3.65
N ARG A 156 -7.93 -3.84 -4.31
CA ARG A 156 -7.53 -5.14 -3.75
C ARG A 156 -6.02 -5.32 -3.73
N ARG A 157 -5.32 -4.73 -4.71
CA ARG A 157 -3.86 -4.81 -4.83
C ARG A 157 -3.20 -4.01 -3.70
N PRO A 158 -2.07 -4.46 -3.13
CA PRO A 158 -1.36 -3.68 -2.13
C PRO A 158 -0.78 -2.39 -2.72
N LEU A 159 -0.80 -1.32 -1.94
CA LEU A 159 -0.18 -0.04 -2.24
C LEU A 159 1.24 -0.02 -1.68
N HIS A 160 2.23 0.21 -2.55
CA HIS A 160 3.63 0.35 -2.16
C HIS A 160 4.11 1.78 -2.41
N ILE A 161 4.38 2.52 -1.34
CA ILE A 161 4.92 3.88 -1.41
C ILE A 161 6.41 3.84 -1.03
N LYS A 162 7.27 4.39 -1.89
CA LYS A 162 8.70 4.54 -1.63
C LYS A 162 9.10 6.00 -1.74
N ALA A 163 9.71 6.54 -0.71
CA ALA A 163 10.23 7.89 -0.76
C ALA A 163 11.66 7.93 -0.23
N HIS A 164 12.58 8.38 -1.09
CA HIS A 164 14.01 8.33 -0.83
C HIS A 164 14.69 9.67 -1.13
N THR A 165 15.55 10.12 -0.23
CA THR A 165 16.52 11.19 -0.50
C THR A 165 17.90 10.91 0.10
N GLN A 166 18.99 11.41 -0.51
CA GLN A 166 20.30 11.44 0.18
C GLN A 166 20.40 12.68 1.07
N THR A 167 19.89 13.83 0.62
CA THR A 167 19.89 15.06 1.41
C THR A 167 18.60 15.82 1.17
N GLY A 168 17.81 15.99 2.22
CA GLY A 168 16.51 16.67 2.14
C GLY A 168 15.48 16.01 3.05
N ASN A 169 14.29 16.60 3.11
CA ASN A 169 13.19 16.04 3.89
C ASN A 169 12.36 15.09 3.05
N VAL A 170 11.77 14.08 3.69
CA VAL A 170 10.78 13.21 3.06
C VAL A 170 9.47 13.41 3.79
N THR A 171 8.41 13.71 3.04
CA THR A 171 7.05 13.79 3.54
C THR A 171 6.19 12.81 2.74
N VAL A 172 5.49 11.91 3.43
CA VAL A 172 4.49 11.05 2.81
C VAL A 172 3.13 11.30 3.47
N ILE A 173 2.16 11.67 2.63
CA ILE A 173 0.77 11.87 3.04
C ILE A 173 -0.02 10.64 2.60
N LEU A 174 -0.35 9.78 3.56
CA LEU A 174 -0.99 8.47 3.35
C LEU A 174 -2.51 8.60 3.17
N PRO A 175 -3.15 7.72 2.38
CA PRO A 175 -4.60 7.66 2.34
C PRO A 175 -5.13 7.06 3.65
N HIS A 176 -6.34 7.47 4.08
CA HIS A 176 -6.98 6.89 5.28
C HIS A 176 -7.15 5.37 5.22
N SER A 177 -7.26 4.82 4.01
CA SER A 177 -7.38 3.40 3.79
C SER A 177 -6.07 2.63 3.95
N PHE A 178 -4.91 3.29 4.13
CA PHE A 178 -3.62 2.61 4.26
C PHE A 178 -3.66 1.57 5.39
N ASN A 179 -3.40 0.31 5.05
CA ASN A 179 -3.42 -0.81 5.98
C ASN A 179 -2.20 -1.68 5.73
N GLY A 180 -1.23 -1.66 6.63
CA GLY A 180 0.03 -2.35 6.34
C GLY A 180 1.19 -1.90 7.21
N VAL A 181 2.39 -1.85 6.62
CA VAL A 181 3.63 -1.59 7.35
C VAL A 181 4.29 -0.33 6.84
N ILE A 182 4.77 0.48 7.78
CA ILE A 182 5.71 1.55 7.51
C ILE A 182 7.10 1.16 8.02
N GLN A 183 8.10 1.41 7.19
CA GLN A 183 9.50 1.26 7.52
C GLN A 183 10.21 2.57 7.24
N TRP A 184 11.00 3.03 8.20
CA TRP A 184 11.80 4.24 8.04
C TRP A 184 13.25 4.01 8.39
N HIS A 185 14.11 4.76 7.70
CA HIS A 185 15.53 4.82 7.98
C HIS A 185 16.07 6.22 7.68
N VAL A 186 16.72 6.82 8.68
CA VAL A 186 17.45 8.06 8.57
C VAL A 186 18.80 7.97 9.26
N GLU A 187 19.89 8.20 8.54
CA GLU A 187 21.24 8.12 9.12
C GLU A 187 21.50 9.30 10.07
N THR A 188 21.23 10.51 9.56
CA THR A 188 21.40 11.78 10.27
C THR A 188 20.10 12.58 10.22
N GLY A 189 19.30 12.50 11.29
CA GLY A 189 18.02 13.18 11.34
C GLY A 189 17.01 12.56 12.29
N THR A 190 15.74 12.86 12.05
CA THR A 190 14.63 12.37 12.87
C THR A 190 13.44 11.94 12.02
N PHE A 191 12.73 10.95 12.53
CA PHE A 191 11.42 10.53 12.04
C PHE A 191 10.30 11.08 12.94
N HIS A 192 9.25 11.60 12.33
CA HIS A 192 8.06 12.11 12.99
C HIS A 192 6.79 11.64 12.27
N MET A 193 5.76 11.32 13.04
CA MET A 193 4.40 11.12 12.54
C MET A 193 3.51 12.24 13.06
N SER A 194 2.44 12.58 12.33
CA SER A 194 1.37 13.39 12.87
C SER A 194 0.64 12.65 14.00
N PRO A 195 -0.07 13.36 14.91
CA PRO A 195 -0.81 12.73 15.99
C PRO A 195 -1.85 11.72 15.50
N ASN A 196 -2.52 12.03 14.39
CA ASN A 196 -3.54 11.16 13.83
C ASN A 196 -2.93 9.95 13.09
N ALA A 197 -1.83 10.12 12.35
CA ALA A 197 -1.08 8.96 11.85
C ALA A 197 -0.54 8.07 13.00
N ALA A 198 -0.08 8.67 14.09
CA ALA A 198 0.43 7.95 15.24
C ALA A 198 -0.66 7.15 15.98
N SER A 199 -1.91 7.62 16.04
CA SER A 199 -3.01 6.88 16.69
C SER A 199 -3.40 5.60 15.95
N HIS A 200 -3.13 5.51 14.66
CA HIS A 200 -3.37 4.32 13.83
C HIS A 200 -2.16 3.38 13.78
N CYS A 201 -1.09 3.68 14.52
CA CYS A 201 0.21 3.05 14.34
C CYS A 201 0.65 2.29 15.60
N GLN A 202 0.99 1.01 15.44
CA GLN A 202 1.61 0.17 16.45
C GLN A 202 3.05 -0.15 16.06
N ARG A 203 4.02 0.30 16.86
CA ARG A 203 5.44 0.00 16.63
C ARG A 203 5.70 -1.51 16.79
N LEU A 204 6.48 -2.08 15.88
CA LEU A 204 6.82 -3.51 15.86
C LEU A 204 8.22 -3.81 16.41
N ASP A 205 9.13 -2.85 16.40
CA ASP A 205 10.50 -3.06 16.90
C ASP A 205 10.57 -3.11 18.43
N SER A 206 11.45 -3.95 18.97
CA SER A 206 11.76 -4.01 20.40
C SER A 206 12.53 -2.79 20.91
N HIS A 207 13.35 -2.16 20.06
CA HIS A 207 14.14 -0.97 20.41
C HIS A 207 13.57 0.31 19.79
N GLN A 208 13.28 1.29 20.64
CA GLN A 208 12.81 2.60 20.19
C GLN A 208 13.97 3.43 19.62
N SER A 209 14.15 3.35 18.30
CA SER A 209 15.03 4.26 17.56
C SER A 209 14.20 5.33 16.84
N LYS A 210 14.67 6.59 16.91
CA LYS A 210 14.13 7.69 16.10
C LYS A 210 14.71 7.73 14.69
N ARG A 211 15.76 6.95 14.45
CA ARG A 211 16.52 6.90 13.20
C ARG A 211 16.07 5.77 12.31
N HIS A 212 15.65 4.65 12.88
CA HIS A 212 15.13 3.54 12.11
C HIS A 212 14.00 2.88 12.86
N GLY A 213 13.14 2.19 12.13
CA GLY A 213 12.13 1.35 12.73
C GLY A 213 11.07 0.89 11.76
N THR A 214 10.19 0.06 12.31
CA THR A 214 9.08 -0.56 11.64
C THR A 214 7.85 -0.41 12.51
N ALA A 215 6.74 -0.03 11.90
CA ALA A 215 5.46 0.02 12.57
C ALA A 215 4.34 -0.47 11.68
N LYS A 216 3.33 -1.08 12.29
CA LYS A 216 2.11 -1.53 11.65
C LYS A 216 1.07 -0.41 11.73
N PHE A 217 0.53 -0.03 10.59
CA PHE A 217 -0.67 0.78 10.51
C PHE A 217 -1.88 -0.13 10.51
N VAL A 218 -2.81 0.16 11.42
CA VAL A 218 -4.13 -0.46 11.47
C VAL A 218 -5.11 0.56 10.94
N VAL A 219 -5.87 0.14 9.94
CA VAL A 219 -6.87 0.99 9.30
C VAL A 219 -7.93 1.45 10.30
N ASP A 220 -8.55 2.60 10.02
CA ASP A 220 -9.68 3.08 10.79
C ASP A 220 -10.82 2.05 10.78
N PRO A 221 -11.32 1.59 11.95
CA PRO A 221 -12.41 0.60 12.03
C PRO A 221 -13.70 1.08 11.36
N ASP A 222 -13.90 2.40 11.24
CA ASP A 222 -15.11 2.98 10.65
C ASP A 222 -15.09 2.99 9.11
N LEU A 223 -13.95 2.63 8.50
CA LEU A 223 -13.86 2.53 7.04
C LEU A 223 -14.60 1.28 6.52
N PRO A 224 -15.39 1.42 5.44
CA PRO A 224 -16.04 0.28 4.83
C PRO A 224 -15.04 -0.81 4.43
N ALA A 225 -15.31 -2.06 4.79
CA ALA A 225 -14.39 -3.18 4.58
C ALA A 225 -13.92 -3.33 3.12
N TRP A 226 -14.75 -2.96 2.14
CA TRP A 226 -14.39 -2.99 0.73
C TRP A 226 -13.25 -2.03 0.37
N MET A 227 -13.06 -0.93 1.11
CA MET A 227 -11.95 0.02 0.90
C MET A 227 -10.59 -0.55 1.35
N THR A 228 -10.58 -1.59 2.17
CA THR A 228 -9.38 -2.20 2.76
C THR A 228 -9.19 -3.65 2.34
N ALA A 229 -9.99 -4.10 1.36
CA ALA A 229 -10.08 -5.51 0.95
C ALA A 229 -10.31 -6.44 2.16
N HIS A 230 -11.25 -6.05 3.03
CA HIS A 230 -11.57 -6.74 4.29
C HIS A 230 -10.36 -6.90 5.22
N GLY A 231 -9.50 -5.87 5.29
CA GLY A 231 -8.28 -5.88 6.10
C GLY A 231 -7.17 -6.79 5.57
N ARG A 232 -7.35 -7.43 4.41
CA ARG A 232 -6.35 -8.32 3.80
C ARG A 232 -5.28 -7.58 3.00
N ARG A 233 -5.47 -6.28 2.76
CA ARG A 233 -4.46 -5.48 2.07
C ARG A 233 -3.24 -5.28 2.97
N GLY A 234 -2.05 -5.57 2.44
CA GLY A 234 -0.77 -5.37 3.09
C GLY A 234 0.05 -4.30 2.43
N ASP A 235 -0.36 -3.06 2.64
CA ASP A 235 0.32 -1.88 2.13
C ASP A 235 1.73 -1.74 2.73
N ILE A 236 2.63 -1.10 1.98
CA ILE A 236 4.01 -0.90 2.40
C ILE A 236 4.38 0.56 2.15
N CYS A 237 4.94 1.22 3.16
CA CYS A 237 5.52 2.55 3.03
C CYS A 237 6.98 2.52 3.47
N GLU A 238 7.90 2.77 2.54
CA GLU A 238 9.34 2.79 2.79
C GLU A 238 9.88 4.22 2.69
N LEU A 239 10.50 4.69 3.77
CA LEU A 239 11.04 6.03 3.90
C LEU A 239 12.54 5.96 4.14
N TYR A 240 13.32 6.62 3.29
CA TYR A 240 14.76 6.72 3.48
C TYR A 240 15.24 8.16 3.32
N ALA A 241 16.07 8.62 4.26
CA ALA A 241 16.89 9.82 4.10
C ALA A 241 18.29 9.55 4.63
N ASN A 242 19.36 9.86 3.89
CA ASN A 242 20.67 9.86 4.53
C ASN A 242 20.76 11.03 5.54
N THR A 243 20.53 12.27 5.07
CA THR A 243 20.43 13.44 5.94
C THR A 243 19.11 14.20 5.75
N GLY A 244 18.36 14.40 6.83
CA GLY A 244 17.13 15.21 6.81
C GLY A 244 16.05 14.73 7.77
N ARG A 245 14.81 15.17 7.58
CA ARG A 245 13.67 14.74 8.41
C ARG A 245 12.71 13.90 7.59
N LEU A 246 12.20 12.85 8.21
CA LEU A 246 11.14 12.02 7.67
C LEU A 246 9.83 12.39 8.39
N TYR A 247 8.76 12.65 7.62
CA TYR A 247 7.45 12.99 8.14
C TYR A 247 6.35 12.19 7.47
N VAL A 248 5.39 11.74 8.27
CA VAL A 248 4.23 10.99 7.81
C VAL A 248 2.97 11.58 8.43
N CYS A 249 1.94 11.79 7.62
CA CYS A 249 0.62 12.17 8.10
C CYS A 249 -0.47 11.52 7.23
N MET A 250 -1.71 11.53 7.70
CA MET A 250 -2.86 11.09 6.90
C MET A 250 -3.35 12.24 6.02
N SER A 251 -3.90 11.89 4.87
CA SER A 251 -4.59 12.81 3.96
C SER A 251 -5.75 13.51 4.69
N GLY A 252 -6.01 14.79 4.40
CA GLY A 252 -7.11 15.52 5.03
C GLY A 252 -6.83 16.04 6.45
N GLU A 253 -5.69 15.71 7.06
CA GLU A 253 -5.29 16.29 8.35
C GLU A 253 -5.03 17.79 8.23
N LYS A 254 -5.63 18.57 9.14
CA LYS A 254 -5.39 20.01 9.25
C LYS A 254 -4.09 20.25 10.03
N LYS A 255 -3.23 21.13 9.50
CA LYS A 255 -1.98 21.53 10.14
C LYS A 255 -2.26 22.13 11.53
N PRO A 256 -1.51 21.74 12.59
CA PRO A 256 -1.45 22.56 13.79
C PRO A 256 -0.72 23.86 13.43
N SER A 257 -1.42 24.99 13.57
CA SER A 257 -1.10 26.33 13.07
C SER A 257 0.25 26.94 13.48
N GLY A 258 1.13 26.22 14.19
CA GLY A 258 2.41 26.72 14.71
C GLY A 258 3.70 26.09 14.13
N ALA A 259 3.64 25.04 13.31
CA ALA A 259 4.86 24.37 12.84
C ALA A 259 5.45 25.05 11.58
N GLN A 260 6.34 26.04 11.76
CA GLN A 260 7.23 26.50 10.69
C GLN A 260 8.24 25.39 10.33
N GLY A 261 8.32 25.02 9.06
CA GLY A 261 9.34 24.09 8.54
C GLY A 261 8.85 22.73 8.07
N CYS A 262 7.58 22.37 8.27
CA CYS A 262 6.99 21.22 7.59
C CYS A 262 6.33 21.71 6.29
N VAL A 263 6.87 21.28 5.15
CA VAL A 263 6.22 21.42 3.84
C VAL A 263 5.06 20.44 3.85
N ILE A 264 3.92 20.91 4.34
CA ILE A 264 2.63 20.29 4.02
C ILE A 264 2.25 20.93 2.70
N CYS A 265 2.30 20.09 1.68
CA CYS A 265 1.68 20.28 0.38
C CYS A 265 0.18 20.63 0.64
#